data_AF-A0A4P8XYD2-F1
#
_entry.id   AF-A0A4P8XYD2-F1
#
_cell.length_a   1.000
_cell.length_b   1.000
_cell.length_c   1.000
_cell.angle_alpha   90.00
_cell.angle_beta   90.00
_cell.angle_gamma   90.00
#
_symmetry.space_group_name_H-M   'P 1'
#
loop_
_entity.id
_entity.type
_entity.pdbx_description
1 polymer ?
#
loop_
_entity_poly.entity_id
_entity_poly.type
_entity_poly.pdbx_seq_one_letter_code
_entity_poly.pdbx_strand_id
1 'polypeptide(L)'
;MKQRALIAQALLNDPKILILDEPTAGLDPKERIRIRNFISEIAEDKIVLISTHVVSDIEFIAKEIILLKQGKLVSHDTCPNLVSEIENKVVEVEIDREELKYYQDNYRVSNLYHNGEKIVVRLVTDNPPENHYSKIVKPTLEDLYLYVFEQGL
;
A
#
# COMPACT_ATOMS: atom_id res chain seq x y z
N MET A 1 -7.28 -9.98 -21.48
CA MET A 1 -7.24 -11.41 -21.89
C MET A 1 -5.84 -12.04 -21.81
N LYS A 2 -4.77 -11.38 -22.27
CA LYS A 2 -3.40 -11.95 -22.29
C LYS A 2 -2.92 -12.46 -20.92
N GLN A 3 -3.09 -11.67 -19.86
CA GLN A 3 -2.64 -12.02 -18.51
C GLN A 3 -3.30 -13.29 -17.95
N ARG A 4 -4.60 -13.47 -18.18
CA ARG A 4 -5.34 -14.68 -17.78
C ARG A 4 -4.82 -15.94 -18.45
N ALA A 5 -4.50 -15.86 -19.74
CA ALA A 5 -3.96 -16.99 -20.47
C ALA A 5 -2.58 -17.39 -19.92
N LEU A 6 -1.75 -16.42 -19.52
CA LEU A 6 -0.44 -16.70 -18.90
C LEU A 6 -0.57 -17.35 -17.53
N ILE A 7 -1.50 -16.88 -16.70
CA ILE A 7 -1.74 -17.51 -15.38
C ILE A 7 -2.30 -18.93 -15.58
N ALA A 8 -3.25 -19.12 -16.51
CA ALA A 8 -3.77 -20.45 -16.83
C ALA A 8 -2.65 -21.38 -17.32
N GLN A 9 -1.74 -20.89 -18.17
CA GLN A 9 -0.57 -21.63 -18.63
C GLN A 9 0.33 -22.05 -17.46
N ALA A 10 0.58 -21.16 -16.49
CA ALA A 10 1.37 -21.46 -15.31
C ALA A 10 0.73 -22.55 -14.43
N LEU A 11 -0.60 -22.64 -14.43
CA LEU A 11 -1.37 -23.59 -13.63
C LEU A 11 -1.54 -24.98 -14.27
N LEU A 12 -1.22 -25.16 -15.57
CA LEU A 12 -1.51 -26.40 -16.30
C LEU A 12 -0.93 -27.67 -15.65
N ASN A 13 0.21 -27.57 -14.98
CA ASN A 13 0.89 -28.69 -14.33
C ASN A 13 0.61 -28.79 -12.83
N ASP A 14 -0.44 -28.12 -12.33
CA ASP A 14 -0.79 -28.09 -10.91
C ASP A 14 0.42 -27.78 -9.99
N PRO A 15 1.11 -26.65 -10.20
CA PRO A 15 2.36 -26.37 -9.49
C PRO A 15 2.09 -26.18 -7.99
N LYS A 16 3.01 -26.64 -7.14
CA LYS A 16 2.91 -26.35 -5.68
C LYS A 16 3.26 -24.90 -5.32
N ILE A 17 4.03 -24.24 -6.19
CA ILE A 17 4.53 -22.89 -6.01
C ILE A 17 4.26 -22.09 -7.30
N LEU A 18 3.64 -20.93 -7.16
CA LEU A 18 3.36 -20.00 -8.23
C LEU A 18 4.06 -18.68 -7.95
N ILE A 19 4.83 -18.17 -8.91
CA ILE A 19 5.51 -16.87 -8.81
C ILE A 19 4.90 -15.95 -9.87
N LEU A 20 4.37 -14.81 -9.43
CA LEU A 20 3.68 -13.85 -10.26
C LEU A 20 4.35 -12.48 -10.13
N ASP A 21 4.88 -11.98 -11.24
CA ASP A 21 5.43 -10.64 -11.32
C ASP A 21 4.43 -9.69 -11.98
N GLU A 22 4.00 -8.67 -11.22
CA GLU A 22 3.02 -7.66 -11.62
C GLU A 22 1.76 -8.24 -12.31
N PRO A 23 1.04 -9.20 -11.68
CA PRO A 23 -0.04 -9.95 -12.33
C PRO A 23 -1.26 -9.09 -12.71
N THR A 24 -1.36 -7.88 -12.19
CA THR A 24 -2.48 -6.96 -12.41
C THR A 24 -2.14 -5.75 -13.29
N ALA A 25 -0.89 -5.66 -13.78
CA ALA A 25 -0.44 -4.53 -14.58
C ALA A 25 -1.23 -4.38 -15.90
N GLY A 26 -1.64 -3.15 -16.20
CA GLY A 26 -2.37 -2.80 -17.43
C GLY A 26 -3.78 -3.36 -17.52
N LEU A 27 -4.35 -3.86 -16.43
CA LEU A 27 -5.76 -4.28 -16.36
C LEU A 27 -6.66 -3.11 -15.96
N ASP A 28 -7.87 -3.09 -16.51
CA ASP A 28 -8.94 -2.22 -16.02
C ASP A 28 -9.40 -2.64 -14.61
N PRO A 29 -10.06 -1.75 -13.85
CA PRO A 29 -10.45 -2.03 -12.46
C PRO A 29 -11.25 -3.34 -12.27
N LYS A 30 -12.14 -3.69 -13.21
CA LYS A 30 -12.97 -4.90 -13.10
C LYS A 30 -12.14 -6.16 -13.29
N GLU A 31 -11.25 -6.16 -14.30
CA GLU A 31 -10.38 -7.31 -14.55
C GLU A 31 -9.33 -7.49 -13.45
N ARG A 32 -8.82 -6.38 -12.88
CA ARG A 32 -7.95 -6.39 -11.72
C ARG A 32 -8.58 -7.10 -10.52
N ILE A 33 -9.80 -6.72 -10.14
CA ILE A 33 -10.54 -7.36 -9.04
C ILE A 33 -10.71 -8.86 -9.30
N ARG A 34 -11.03 -9.26 -10.53
CA ARG A 34 -11.19 -10.67 -10.89
C ARG A 34 -9.89 -11.45 -10.76
N ILE A 35 -8.77 -10.92 -11.24
CA ILE A 35 -7.45 -11.56 -11.09
C ILE A 35 -7.08 -11.68 -9.61
N ARG A 36 -7.28 -10.62 -8.84
CA ARG A 36 -7.01 -10.58 -7.40
C ARG A 36 -7.76 -11.68 -6.63
N ASN A 37 -9.06 -11.81 -6.89
CA ASN A 37 -9.89 -12.84 -6.28
C ASN A 37 -9.44 -14.25 -6.70
N PHE A 38 -9.12 -14.44 -7.98
CA PHE A 38 -8.64 -15.72 -8.50
C PHE A 38 -7.30 -16.15 -7.87
N ILE A 39 -6.37 -15.21 -7.72
CA ILE A 39 -5.09 -15.51 -7.05
C ILE A 39 -5.32 -15.85 -5.57
N SER A 40 -6.25 -15.18 -4.91
CA SER A 40 -6.59 -15.46 -3.51
C SER A 40 -7.15 -16.87 -3.33
N GLU A 41 -8.01 -17.33 -4.25
CA GLU A 41 -8.56 -18.70 -4.28
C GLU A 41 -7.44 -19.74 -4.47
N ILE A 42 -6.51 -19.50 -5.39
CA ILE A 42 -5.36 -20.40 -5.62
C ILE A 42 -4.41 -20.45 -4.41
N ALA A 43 -4.30 -19.35 -3.65
CA ALA A 43 -3.44 -19.29 -2.47
C ALA A 43 -3.99 -20.06 -1.26
N GLU A 44 -5.16 -20.71 -1.39
CA GLU A 44 -5.70 -21.61 -0.35
C GLU A 44 -4.93 -22.93 -0.29
N ASP A 45 -4.58 -23.51 -1.44
CA ASP A 45 -3.92 -24.82 -1.56
C ASP A 45 -2.47 -24.75 -2.10
N LYS A 46 -2.01 -23.57 -2.54
CA LYS A 46 -0.68 -23.36 -3.15
C LYS A 46 0.10 -22.24 -2.47
N ILE A 47 1.42 -22.30 -2.60
CA ILE A 47 2.29 -21.17 -2.23
C ILE A 47 2.30 -20.20 -3.41
N VAL A 48 1.86 -18.96 -3.19
CA VAL A 48 1.88 -17.90 -4.21
C VAL A 48 2.80 -16.79 -3.75
N LEU A 49 3.85 -16.52 -4.53
CA LEU A 49 4.73 -15.36 -4.37
C LEU A 49 4.33 -14.31 -5.39
N ILE A 50 4.01 -13.10 -4.94
CA ILE A 50 3.58 -12.01 -5.80
C ILE A 50 4.48 -10.81 -5.56
N SER A 51 5.03 -10.24 -6.64
CA SER A 51 5.61 -8.91 -6.64
C SER A 51 4.63 -7.93 -7.28
N THR A 52 4.34 -6.84 -6.57
CA THR A 52 3.66 -5.69 -7.16
C THR A 52 4.04 -4.41 -6.44
N HIS A 53 4.06 -3.30 -7.16
CA HIS A 53 4.15 -1.96 -6.59
C HIS A 53 2.78 -1.42 -6.13
N VAL A 54 1.69 -2.14 -6.37
CA VAL A 54 0.36 -1.65 -6.04
C VAL A 54 -0.10 -2.18 -4.68
N VAL A 55 0.04 -1.30 -3.69
CA VAL A 55 -0.25 -1.56 -2.27
C VAL A 55 -1.64 -2.17 -2.04
N SER A 56 -2.67 -1.65 -2.71
CA SER A 56 -4.04 -2.14 -2.59
C SER A 56 -4.29 -3.54 -3.18
N ASP A 57 -3.39 -4.08 -4.01
CA ASP A 57 -3.48 -5.50 -4.38
C ASP A 57 -2.88 -6.38 -3.28
N ILE A 58 -1.78 -5.93 -2.68
CA ILE A 58 -1.09 -6.64 -1.58
C ILE A 58 -2.02 -6.80 -0.39
N GLU A 59 -2.68 -5.73 0.06
CA GLU A 59 -3.57 -5.75 1.24
C GLU A 59 -4.69 -6.78 1.14
N PHE A 60 -5.14 -7.12 -0.08
CA PHE A 60 -6.26 -8.03 -0.30
C PHE A 60 -5.85 -9.48 -0.56
N ILE A 61 -4.67 -9.72 -1.14
CA ILE A 61 -4.22 -11.07 -1.50
C ILE A 61 -3.29 -11.66 -0.44
N ALA A 62 -2.40 -10.84 0.13
CA ALA A 62 -1.24 -11.32 0.84
C ALA A 62 -1.58 -11.72 2.29
N LYS A 63 -1.19 -12.96 2.66
CA LYS A 63 -1.19 -13.41 4.07
C LYS A 63 -0.03 -12.80 4.85
N GLU A 64 1.13 -12.72 4.20
CA GLU A 64 2.36 -12.13 4.71
C GLU A 64 2.94 -11.20 3.65
N ILE A 65 3.63 -10.16 4.08
CA ILE A 65 4.19 -9.12 3.24
C ILE A 65 5.68 -9.03 3.55
N ILE A 66 6.48 -8.98 2.48
CA ILE A 66 7.92 -8.80 2.56
C ILE A 66 8.26 -7.43 1.98
N LEU A 67 8.84 -6.55 2.79
CA LEU A 67 9.32 -5.24 2.35
C LEU A 67 10.79 -5.33 1.95
N LEU A 68 11.08 -5.05 0.67
CA LEU A 68 12.43 -5.03 0.13
C LEU A 68 12.87 -3.59 -0.21
N LYS A 69 14.00 -3.14 0.34
CA LYS A 69 14.61 -1.85 0.01
C LYS A 69 16.07 -2.06 -0.39
N GLN A 70 16.43 -1.58 -1.58
CA GLN A 70 17.80 -1.70 -2.13
C GLN A 70 18.36 -3.13 -2.08
N GLY A 71 17.52 -4.12 -2.41
CA GLY A 71 17.89 -5.54 -2.42
C GLY A 71 18.01 -6.19 -1.03
N LYS A 72 17.62 -5.50 0.04
CA LYS A 72 17.63 -6.03 1.41
C LYS A 72 16.22 -6.16 1.98
N LEU A 73 16.00 -7.21 2.76
CA LEU A 73 14.79 -7.40 3.57
C LEU A 73 14.77 -6.34 4.68
N VAL A 74 13.74 -5.51 4.69
CA VAL A 74 13.53 -4.45 5.71
C VAL A 74 12.59 -4.94 6.80
N SER A 75 11.47 -5.53 6.41
CA SER A 75 10.50 -6.14 7.34
C SER A 75 9.76 -7.29 6.64
N HIS A 76 9.23 -8.21 7.43
CA HIS A 76 8.45 -9.36 6.98
C HIS A 76 7.45 -9.73 8.07
N ASP A 77 6.17 -9.47 7.82
CA ASP A 77 5.07 -9.84 8.73
C ASP A 77 3.72 -9.78 7.98
N THR A 78 2.63 -10.07 8.67
CA THR A 78 1.27 -9.81 8.24
C THR A 78 0.99 -8.30 8.10
N CYS A 79 0.05 -7.93 7.23
CA CYS A 79 -0.34 -6.52 7.05
C CYS A 79 -0.68 -5.80 8.37
N PRO A 80 -1.51 -6.36 9.28
CA PRO A 80 -1.83 -5.69 10.55
C PRO A 80 -0.60 -5.41 11.42
N ASN A 81 0.34 -6.36 11.50
CA ASN A 81 1.54 -6.21 12.31
C ASN A 81 2.47 -5.15 11.72
N LEU A 82 2.70 -5.18 10.41
CA LEU A 82 3.51 -4.18 9.72
C LEU A 82 2.96 -2.76 9.89
N VAL A 83 1.64 -2.59 9.73
CA VAL A 83 0.97 -1.29 9.87
C VAL A 83 1.02 -0.79 11.31
N SER A 84 1.08 -1.68 12.31
CA SER A 84 1.22 -1.31 13.72
C SER A 84 2.61 -0.73 14.07
N GLU A 85 3.64 -0.98 13.26
CA GLU A 85 4.99 -0.41 13.48
C GLU A 85 5.00 1.12 13.41
N ILE A 86 4.04 1.70 12.68
CA ILE A 86 3.87 3.15 12.51
C ILE A 86 2.63 3.66 13.24
N GLU A 87 2.14 2.91 14.23
CA GLU A 87 1.06 3.36 15.08
C GLU A 87 1.45 4.68 15.77
N ASN A 88 0.51 5.64 15.81
CA ASN A 88 0.70 7.02 16.28
C ASN A 88 1.59 7.92 15.40
N LYS A 89 2.08 7.44 14.24
CA LYS A 89 2.87 8.25 13.29
C LYS A 89 2.06 8.75 12.09
N VAL A 90 0.76 8.48 12.08
CA VAL A 90 -0.13 8.94 11.02
C VAL A 90 -1.19 9.85 11.62
N VAL A 91 -1.27 11.06 11.07
CA VAL A 91 -2.18 12.10 11.55
C VAL A 91 -2.95 12.72 10.41
N GLU A 92 -4.17 13.16 10.69
CA GLU A 92 -4.95 14.03 9.82
C GLU A 92 -4.96 15.44 10.40
N VAL A 93 -4.72 16.41 9.54
CA VAL A 93 -4.66 17.84 9.88
C VAL A 93 -5.56 18.59 8.91
N GLU A 94 -6.44 19.42 9.45
CA GLU A 94 -7.30 20.28 8.64
C GLU A 94 -6.64 21.65 8.50
N ILE A 95 -6.42 22.07 7.26
CA ILE A 95 -5.63 23.25 6.89
C ILE A 95 -6.40 24.13 5.89
N ASP A 96 -5.98 25.38 5.77
CA ASP A 96 -6.46 26.26 4.71
C ASP A 96 -5.76 25.97 3.37
N ARG A 97 -6.39 26.34 2.25
CA ARG A 97 -5.87 26.03 0.90
C ARG A 97 -4.50 26.67 0.64
N GLU A 98 -4.27 27.84 1.20
CA GLU A 98 -3.03 28.61 1.07
C GLU A 98 -1.84 27.89 1.72
N GLU A 99 -2.10 27.03 2.71
CA GLU A 99 -1.08 26.30 3.45
C GLU A 99 -0.69 24.98 2.79
N LEU A 100 -1.50 24.48 1.85
CA LEU A 100 -1.30 23.17 1.23
C LEU A 100 0.12 22.96 0.72
N LYS A 101 0.69 23.98 0.06
CA LYS A 101 2.05 23.92 -0.47
C LYS A 101 3.10 23.73 0.64
N TYR A 102 2.94 24.43 1.76
CA TYR A 102 3.84 24.27 2.91
C TYR A 102 3.82 22.83 3.42
N TYR A 103 2.64 22.22 3.53
CA TYR A 103 2.53 20.83 4.00
C TYR A 103 3.10 19.82 3.00
N GLN A 104 2.89 20.02 1.70
CA GLN A 104 3.47 19.18 0.65
C GLN A 104 5.01 19.27 0.61
N ASP A 105 5.57 20.45 0.88
CA ASP A 105 7.02 20.67 0.83
C ASP A 105 7.74 20.23 2.12
N ASN A 106 7.07 20.18 3.27
CA ASN A 106 7.69 19.94 4.59
C ASN A 106 7.28 18.62 5.25
N TYR A 107 6.21 17.96 4.79
CA TYR A 107 5.71 16.72 5.37
C TYR A 107 5.46 15.67 4.30
N ARG A 108 5.47 14.40 4.70
CA ARG A 108 5.07 13.29 3.84
C ARG A 108 3.55 13.19 3.82
N VAL A 109 2.95 13.79 2.79
CA VAL A 109 1.49 13.77 2.60
C VAL A 109 1.11 12.46 1.90
N SER A 110 0.44 11.55 2.61
CA SER A 110 -0.02 10.28 2.03
C SER A 110 -1.33 10.42 1.26
N ASN A 111 -2.21 11.29 1.71
CA ASN A 111 -3.48 11.57 1.04
C ASN A 111 -3.98 12.99 1.35
N LEU A 112 -4.85 13.52 0.50
CA LEU A 112 -5.54 14.78 0.72
C LEU A 112 -6.98 14.73 0.20
N TYR A 113 -7.90 15.36 0.90
CA TYR A 113 -9.28 15.51 0.45
C TYR A 113 -9.89 16.82 0.94
N HIS A 114 -10.93 17.28 0.26
CA HIS A 114 -11.64 18.51 0.60
C HIS A 114 -12.72 18.25 1.65
N ASN A 115 -12.77 19.10 2.67
CA ASN A 115 -13.83 19.11 3.68
C ASN A 115 -14.44 20.53 3.73
N GLY A 116 -15.40 20.80 2.84
CA GLY A 116 -15.96 22.14 2.65
C GLY A 116 -14.92 23.11 2.08
N GLU A 117 -14.67 24.21 2.80
CA GLU A 117 -13.66 25.21 2.41
C GLU A 117 -12.23 24.81 2.81
N LYS A 118 -12.09 23.84 3.72
CA LYS A 118 -10.81 23.36 4.24
C LYS A 118 -10.28 22.17 3.46
N ILE A 119 -8.99 21.88 3.63
CA ILE A 119 -8.34 20.68 3.10
C ILE A 119 -7.91 19.82 4.28
N VAL A 120 -8.24 18.53 4.26
CA VAL A 120 -7.67 17.56 5.19
C VAL A 120 -6.47 16.92 4.52
N VAL A 121 -5.31 17.04 5.15
CA VAL A 121 -4.08 16.36 4.74
C VAL A 121 -3.78 15.23 5.72
N ARG A 122 -3.51 14.05 5.16
CA ARG A 122 -3.03 12.89 5.91
C ARG A 122 -1.51 12.87 5.84
N LEU A 123 -0.87 12.95 7.00
CA LEU A 123 0.57 13.07 7.14
C LEU A 123 1.15 11.82 7.80
N VAL A 124 2.29 11.36 7.30
CA VAL A 124 3.11 10.33 7.92
C VAL A 124 4.34 11.00 8.54
N THR A 125 4.36 11.14 9.85
CA THR A 125 5.39 11.93 10.55
C THR A 125 5.63 11.45 11.98
N ASP A 126 6.88 11.51 12.42
CA ASP A 126 7.26 11.35 13.83
C ASP A 126 7.02 12.66 14.64
N ASN A 127 6.91 13.81 13.95
CA ASN A 127 6.71 15.13 14.55
C ASN A 127 5.45 15.77 13.93
N PRO A 128 4.27 15.63 14.56
CA PRO A 128 3.05 16.27 14.08
C PRO A 128 3.15 17.81 14.19
N PRO A 129 2.49 18.56 13.30
CA PRO A 129 2.49 20.02 13.31
C PRO A 129 1.86 20.57 14.60
N GLU A 130 2.52 21.52 15.25
CA GLU A 130 2.02 22.15 16.49
C GLU A 130 1.03 23.31 16.23
N ASN A 131 1.08 23.89 15.03
CA ASN A 131 0.27 25.04 14.61
C ASN A 131 -1.18 24.69 14.29
N HIS A 132 -1.52 23.40 14.18
CA HIS A 132 -2.86 22.92 13.89
C HIS A 132 -3.26 21.77 14.81
N TYR A 133 -4.57 21.59 15.01
CA TYR A 133 -5.07 20.38 15.66
C TYR A 133 -4.82 19.17 14.75
N SER A 134 -4.01 18.22 15.23
CA SER A 134 -3.75 16.96 14.56
C SER A 134 -4.52 15.83 15.23
N LYS A 135 -5.22 15.01 14.43
CA LYS A 135 -5.89 13.79 14.90
C LYS A 135 -5.07 12.57 14.50
N ILE A 136 -4.65 11.77 15.47
CA ILE A 136 -4.05 10.45 15.19
C ILE A 136 -5.10 9.54 14.56
N VAL A 137 -4.70 8.87 13.49
CA VAL A 137 -5.57 7.97 12.71
C VAL A 137 -4.90 6.62 12.52
N LYS A 138 -5.70 5.58 12.32
CA LYS A 138 -5.19 4.23 12.09
C LYS A 138 -4.36 4.22 10.80
N PRO A 139 -3.10 3.74 10.81
CA PRO A 139 -2.28 3.70 9.61
C PRO A 139 -2.83 2.69 8.57
N THR A 140 -2.43 2.87 7.31
CA THR A 140 -2.67 1.93 6.20
C THR A 140 -1.34 1.38 5.67
N LEU A 141 -1.38 0.39 4.76
CA LEU A 141 -0.16 -0.09 4.12
C LEU A 141 0.48 0.97 3.21
N GLU A 142 -0.31 1.89 2.66
CA GLU A 142 0.20 3.03 1.88
C GLU A 142 1.01 3.99 2.76
N ASP A 143 0.54 4.28 3.97
CA ASP A 143 1.29 5.10 4.93
C ASP A 143 2.62 4.45 5.31
N LEU A 144 2.61 3.12 5.56
CA LEU A 144 3.82 2.36 5.85
C LEU A 144 4.80 2.40 4.69
N TYR A 145 4.31 2.23 3.47
CA TYR A 145 5.13 2.32 2.27
C TYR A 145 5.85 3.68 2.21
N LEU A 146 5.13 4.78 2.36
CA LEU A 146 5.74 6.12 2.39
C LEU A 146 6.71 6.28 3.56
N TYR A 147 6.39 5.76 4.75
CA TYR A 147 7.28 5.81 5.90
C TYR A 147 8.64 5.14 5.64
N VAL A 148 8.61 3.94 5.06
CA VAL A 148 9.78 3.09 4.85
C VAL A 148 10.61 3.54 3.65
N PHE A 149 9.95 3.91 2.55
CA PHE A 149 10.61 4.11 1.25
C PHE A 149 10.94 5.57 0.94
N GLU A 150 10.13 6.54 1.39
CA GLU A 150 10.47 7.95 1.22
C GLU A 150 11.41 8.41 2.34
N GLN A 151 12.68 8.03 2.27
CA GLN A 151 13.73 8.74 3.01
C GLN A 151 14.24 9.91 2.16
N GLY A 152 13.81 11.13 2.51
CA GLY A 152 14.37 12.37 1.97
C GLY A 152 13.40 13.54 1.93
N LEU A 153 13.47 14.40 2.95
CA LEU A 153 13.48 15.86 2.78
C LEU A 153 14.78 16.36 3.44
#